data_AF-A0A9W4XTU1-F1
#
_entry.id   AF-A0A9W4XTU1-F1
#
_cell.length_a   1.000
_cell.length_b   1.000
_cell.length_c   1.000
_cell.angle_alpha   90.00
_cell.angle_beta   90.00
_cell.angle_gamma   90.00
#
_symmetry.space_group_name_H-M   'P 1'
#
loop_
_entity.id
_entity.type
_entity.pdbx_description
1 polymer ?
#
loop_
_entity_poly.entity_id
_entity_poly.type
_entity_poly.pdbx_seq_one_letter_code
_entity_poly.pdbx_strand_id
1 'polypeptide(L)' 'MSEEIIRSQREAIGILLEVVKRYQANSDLDEEYVRIAAGGGPEGRAARILEERRANSEAISRLLSRLEE' A
#
# COMPACT_ATOMS: atom_id res chain seq x y z
N MET A 1 -17.27 25.31 -11.87
CA MET A 1 -16.13 24.85 -12.69
C MET A 1 -14.81 24.87 -11.91
N SER A 2 -14.25 26.01 -11.49
CA SER A 2 -12.94 26.01 -10.83
C SER A 2 -12.90 25.29 -9.46
N GLU A 3 -13.95 25.45 -8.63
CA GLU A 3 -14.01 24.79 -7.32
C GLU A 3 -14.15 23.26 -7.41
N GLU A 4 -14.87 22.78 -8.41
CA GLU A 4 -15.07 21.36 -8.68
C GLU A 4 -13.76 20.70 -9.12
N ILE A 5 -13.03 21.35 -10.04
CA ILE A 5 -11.69 20.91 -10.46
C ILE A 5 -10.72 20.86 -9.26
N ILE A 6 -10.72 21.90 -8.41
CA ILE A 6 -9.86 21.94 -7.22
C ILE A 6 -10.22 20.81 -6.24
N ARG A 7 -11.52 20.50 -6.09
CA ARG A 7 -11.97 19.41 -5.23
C ARG A 7 -11.49 18.05 -5.74
N SER A 8 -11.69 17.78 -7.04
CA SER A 8 -11.24 16.52 -7.65
C SER A 8 -9.72 16.35 -7.58
N GLN A 9 -8.95 17.42 -7.77
CA GLN A 9 -7.49 17.38 -7.59
C GLN A 9 -7.07 17.05 -6.16
N ARG A 10 -7.72 17.63 -5.15
CA ARG A 10 -7.44 17.31 -3.74
C ARG A 10 -7.75 15.87 -3.40
N GLU A 11 -8.86 15.34 -3.92
CA GLU A 11 -9.22 13.93 -3.76
C GLU A 11 -8.18 13.02 -4.41
N ALA A 12 -7.79 13.31 -5.65
CA ALA A 12 -6.76 12.54 -6.36
C ALA A 12 -5.42 12.54 -5.62
N ILE A 13 -4.99 13.70 -5.09
CA ILE A 13 -3.77 13.80 -4.26
C ILE A 13 -3.90 12.94 -3.00
N GLY A 14 -5.06 12.96 -2.34
CA GLY A 14 -5.32 12.14 -1.16
C GLY A 14 -5.21 10.64 -1.46
N ILE A 15 -5.79 10.19 -2.57
CA ILE A 15 -5.71 8.80 -3.03
C ILE A 15 -4.26 8.42 -3.32
N LEU A 16 -3.52 9.24 -4.08
CA LEU A 16 -2.12 8.96 -4.43
C LEU A 16 -1.21 8.91 -3.19
N LEU A 17 -1.42 9.79 -2.21
CA LEU A 17 -0.67 9.77 -0.96
C LEU A 17 -0.89 8.46 -0.20
N GLU A 18 -2.13 7.98 -0.17
CA GLU A 18 -2.52 6.76 0.53
C GLU A 18 -2.01 5.49 -0.19
N VAL A 19 -1.91 5.54 -1.52
CA VAL A 19 -1.23 4.53 -2.33
C VAL A 19 0.27 4.48 -2.03
N VAL A 20 0.96 5.62 -2.01
CA VAL A 20 2.40 5.69 -1.70
C VAL A 20 2.71 5.12 -0.33
N LYS A 21 1.92 5.45 0.70
CA LYS A 21 2.09 4.89 2.06
C LYS A 21 2.00 3.37 2.09
N ARG A 22 1.08 2.77 1.32
CA ARG A 22 0.95 1.29 1.25
C ARG A 22 2.09 0.65 0.51
N TYR A 23 2.59 1.28 -0.55
CA TYR A 23 3.80 0.81 -1.21
C TYR A 23 5.01 0.85 -0.27
N GLN A 24 5.17 1.93 0.51
CA GLN A 24 6.21 2.03 1.53
C GLN A 24 6.06 0.93 2.60
N ALA A 25 4.85 0.72 3.13
CA ALA A 25 4.59 -0.36 4.07
C ALA A 25 4.92 -1.74 3.48
N ASN A 26 4.62 -1.98 2.20
CA ASN A 26 5.01 -3.22 1.53
C ASN A 26 6.52 -3.36 1.37
N SER A 27 7.23 -2.27 1.11
CA SER A 27 8.69 -2.25 1.05
C SER A 27 9.31 -2.62 2.40
N ASP A 28 8.82 -2.02 3.49
CA ASP A 28 9.30 -2.33 4.85
C ASP A 28 9.05 -3.81 5.22
N LEU A 29 7.87 -4.33 4.82
CA LEU A 29 7.51 -5.73 4.99
C LEU A 29 8.40 -6.67 4.15
N ASP A 30 8.79 -6.27 2.95
CA ASP A 30 9.72 -7.03 2.11
C ASP A 30 11.12 -7.10 2.74
N GLU A 31 11.63 -6.00 3.29
CA GLU A 31 12.89 -6.00 4.03
C GLU A 31 12.84 -6.90 5.27
N GLU A 32 11.72 -6.90 6.00
CA GLU A 32 11.51 -7.82 7.12
C GLU A 32 11.49 -9.28 6.65
N TYR A 33 10.74 -9.57 5.57
CA TYR A 33 10.66 -10.93 5.02
C TYR A 33 12.03 -11.47 4.62
N VAL A 34 12.84 -10.67 3.93
CA VAL A 34 14.20 -11.04 3.52
C VAL A 34 15.07 -11.34 4.74
N ARG A 35 14.99 -10.52 5.81
CA ARG A 35 15.73 -10.78 7.06
C ARG A 35 15.30 -12.10 7.70
N ILE A 36 14.00 -12.39 7.75
CA ILE A 36 13.48 -13.65 8.30
C ILE A 36 13.92 -14.84 7.45
N ALA A 37 13.89 -14.72 6.13
CA ALA A 37 14.33 -15.77 5.21
C ALA A 37 15.83 -16.05 5.33
N ALA A 38 16.65 -15.04 5.65
CA ALA A 38 18.10 -15.17 5.78
C ALA A 38 18.58 -15.61 7.18
N GLY A 39 17.91 -15.18 8.25
CA GLY A 39 18.38 -15.33 9.63
C GLY A 39 17.41 -16.04 10.58
N GLY A 40 16.24 -16.46 10.08
CA GLY A 40 15.14 -16.93 10.91
C GLY A 40 14.36 -15.77 11.55
N GLY A 41 13.20 -16.09 12.11
CA GLY A 41 12.33 -15.13 12.76
C GLY A 41 11.24 -15.84 13.56
N PRO A 42 10.36 -15.08 14.23
CA PRO A 42 9.25 -15.68 14.96
C PRO A 42 8.43 -16.60 14.05
N GLU A 43 8.05 -17.77 14.56
CA GLU A 43 7.25 -18.74 13.82
C GLU A 43 5.95 -18.09 13.31
N GLY A 44 5.64 -18.31 12.03
CA GLY A 44 4.46 -17.75 11.38
C GLY A 44 4.56 -16.26 10.99
N ARG A 45 5.62 -15.52 11.34
CA ARG A 45 5.76 -14.10 10.95
C ARG A 45 5.87 -13.93 9.44
N ALA A 46 6.63 -14.78 8.76
CA ALA A 46 6.77 -14.74 7.30
C ALA A 46 5.40 -14.88 6.59
N ALA A 47 4.52 -15.77 7.08
CA ALA A 47 3.18 -15.93 6.52
C ALA A 47 2.31 -14.68 6.72
N ARG A 48 2.34 -14.09 7.93
CA ARG A 48 1.62 -12.83 8.22
C ARG A 48 2.10 -11.67 7.35
N ILE A 49 3.41 -11.56 7.11
CA ILE A 49 3.96 -10.54 6.21
C ILE A 49 3.35 -10.67 4.80
N LEU A 50 3.23 -11.90 4.28
CA LEU A 50 2.62 -12.12 2.95
C LEU A 50 1.13 -11.74 2.93
N GLU A 51 0.39 -12.00 4.00
CA GLU A 51 -1.01 -11.58 4.14
C GLU A 51 -1.13 -10.04 4.19
N GLU A 52 -0.31 -9.36 4.99
CA GLU A 52 -0.28 -7.90 5.08
C GLU A 52 0.08 -7.27 3.73
N ARG A 53 1.08 -7.82 3.03
CA ARG A 53 1.47 -7.34 1.69
C ARG A 53 0.34 -7.48 0.68
N ARG A 54 -0.38 -8.60 0.72
CA ARG A 54 -1.54 -8.84 -0.13
C ARG A 54 -2.66 -7.84 0.18
N ALA A 55 -2.97 -7.62 1.45
CA ALA A 55 -4.01 -6.67 1.86
C ALA A 55 -3.69 -5.23 1.39
N ASN A 56 -2.42 -4.82 1.49
CA ASN A 56 -1.95 -3.54 0.98
C ASN A 56 -2.09 -3.44 -0.55
N SER A 57 -1.70 -4.48 -1.29
CA SER A 57 -1.85 -4.52 -2.76
C SER A 57 -3.31 -4.46 -3.21
N GLU A 58 -4.20 -5.18 -2.53
CA GLU A 58 -5.66 -5.11 -2.79
C GLU A 58 -6.22 -3.72 -2.49
N ALA A 59 -5.76 -3.07 -1.41
CA ALA A 59 -6.16 -1.71 -1.09
C ALA A 59 -5.63 -0.69 -2.11
N ILE A 60 -4.37 -0.84 -2.58
CA ILE A 60 -3.81 -0.02 -3.65
C ILE A 60 -4.66 -0.15 -4.92
N SER A 61 -5.02 -1.37 -5.32
CA SER A 61 -5.84 -1.60 -6.52
C SER A 61 -7.20 -0.91 -6.42
N ARG A 62 -7.89 -1.00 -5.28
CA ARG A 62 -9.16 -0.30 -5.03
C ARG A 62 -9.02 1.23 -5.01
N LEU A 63 -7.88 1.74 -4.56
CA LEU A 63 -7.62 3.18 -4.53
C LEU A 63 -7.35 3.71 -5.94
N LEU A 64 -6.55 2.99 -6.74
CA LEU A 64 -6.24 3.38 -8.11
C LEU A 64 -7.47 3.31 -9.03
N SER A 65 -8.36 2.33 -8.85
CA SER A 65 -9.60 2.26 -9.66
C SER A 65 -10.48 3.50 -9.52
N ARG A 66 -10.47 4.16 -8.36
CA ARG A 66 -11.20 5.42 -8.13
C ARG A 66 -10.62 6.64 -8.86
N LEU A 67 -9.39 6.55 -9.38
CA LEU A 67 -8.79 7.60 -10.20
C LEU A 67 -9.10 7.44 -11.68
N GLU A 68 -9.52 6.24 -12.09
CA GLU A 68 -9.89 5.92 -13.46
C GLU A 68 -11.38 6.21 -13.75
N GLU A 69 -12.18 6.40 -12.69
CA GLU A 69 -13.58 6.85 -12.71
C GLU A 69 -13.71 8.37 -12.87
#